data_AF-A0A257TUZ2-F1
#
_entry.id   AF-A0A257TUZ2-F1
#
_cell.length_a   1.000
_cell.length_b   1.000
_cell.length_c   1.000
_cell.angle_alpha   90.00
_cell.angle_beta   90.00
_cell.angle_gamma   90.00
#
_symmetry.space_group_name_H-M   'P 1'
#
loop_
_entity.id
_entity.type
_entity.pdbx_description
1 polymer ?
#
loop_
_entity_poly.entity_id
_entity_poly.type
_entity_poly.pdbx_seq_one_letter_code
_entity_poly.pdbx_strand_id
1 'polypeptide(L)'
;MGVRRRGRELALQMLYQHEIAGTDVDAMATSFEELAQAPPATRDFAMSLARGVIAKLPDLDSRLLDQADNWRIERMAAVDR
;
A
#
# COMPACT_ATOMS: atom_id res chain seq x y z
N MET A 1 -18.65 5.58 -5.78
CA MET A 1 -17.85 4.37 -5.56
C MET A 1 -17.83 4.06 -4.05
N GLY A 2 -17.85 2.80 -3.62
CA GLY A 2 -17.91 2.46 -2.19
C GLY A 2 -16.60 2.70 -1.44
N VAL A 3 -16.70 3.01 -0.13
CA VAL A 3 -15.57 3.32 0.78
C VAL A 3 -14.42 2.33 0.65
N ARG A 4 -14.72 1.03 0.74
CA ARG A 4 -13.70 -0.03 0.72
C ARG A 4 -13.03 -0.24 -0.64
N ARG A 5 -13.70 0.08 -1.74
CA ARG A 5 -13.10 -0.05 -3.08
C ARG A 5 -12.10 1.07 -3.30
N ARG A 6 -12.56 2.31 -3.17
CA ARG A 6 -11.70 3.48 -3.37
C ARG A 6 -10.54 3.51 -2.37
N GLY A 7 -10.78 3.09 -1.13
CA GLY A 7 -9.71 3.04 -0.13
C GLY A 7 -8.63 1.98 -0.42
N ARG A 8 -8.97 0.86 -1.08
CA ARG A 8 -7.94 -0.10 -1.55
C ARG A 8 -7.13 0.46 -2.72
N GLU A 9 -7.79 1.15 -3.66
CA GLU A 9 -7.12 1.81 -4.79
C GLU A 9 -6.11 2.85 -4.29
N LEU A 10 -6.52 3.70 -3.34
CA LEU A 10 -5.64 4.69 -2.71
C LEU A 10 -4.49 4.02 -1.92
N ALA A 11 -4.77 2.96 -1.16
CA ALA A 11 -3.74 2.23 -0.43
C ALA A 11 -2.69 1.64 -1.37
N LEU A 12 -3.09 1.09 -2.52
CA LEU A 12 -2.17 0.57 -3.54
C LEU A 12 -1.27 1.68 -4.10
N GLN A 13 -1.84 2.84 -4.45
CA GLN A 13 -1.08 3.99 -4.92
C GLN A 13 -0.06 4.48 -3.89
N MET A 14 -0.45 4.52 -2.61
CA MET A 14 0.44 4.90 -1.50
C MET A 14 1.57 3.89 -1.30
N LEU A 15 1.29 2.59 -1.34
CA LEU A 15 2.31 1.54 -1.22
C LEU A 15 3.31 1.61 -2.37
N TYR A 16 2.82 1.82 -3.59
CA TYR A 16 3.67 2.04 -4.76
C TYR A 16 4.57 3.28 -4.58
N GLN A 17 4.03 4.41 -4.14
CA GLN A 17 4.85 5.60 -3.89
C GLN A 17 5.86 5.39 -2.76
N HIS A 18 5.48 4.66 -1.70
CA HIS A 18 6.37 4.36 -0.58
C HIS A 18 7.55 3.53 -1.06
N GLU A 19 7.30 2.53 -1.89
CA GLU A 19 8.34 1.69 -2.46
C GLU A 19 9.28 2.46 -3.40
N ILE A 20 8.74 3.24 -4.34
CA ILE A 20 9.55 3.90 -5.37
C ILE A 20 10.30 5.12 -4.81
N ALA A 21 9.66 5.89 -3.94
CA ALA A 21 10.18 7.17 -3.46
C ALA A 21 10.63 7.15 -1.99
N GLY A 22 10.46 6.04 -1.27
CA GLY A 22 10.76 5.95 0.17
C GLY A 22 9.93 6.89 1.03
N THR A 23 8.82 7.41 0.50
CA THR A 23 8.01 8.42 1.19
C THR A 23 7.31 7.78 2.39
N ASP A 24 7.40 8.41 3.55
CA ASP A 24 6.71 7.94 4.74
C ASP A 24 5.19 7.99 4.57
N VAL A 25 4.50 6.93 4.98
CA VAL A 25 3.05 6.78 4.79
C VAL A 25 2.24 7.83 5.56
N ASP A 26 2.75 8.29 6.71
CA ASP A 26 2.09 9.33 7.50
C ASP A 26 2.27 10.71 6.86
N ALA A 27 3.41 10.94 6.22
CA ALA A 27 3.62 12.15 5.42
C ALA A 27 2.65 12.21 4.21
N MET A 28 2.31 11.07 3.59
CA MET A 28 1.37 11.00 2.46
C MET A 28 -0.04 11.48 2.80
N ALA A 29 -0.47 11.40 4.07
CA ALA A 29 -1.77 11.90 4.49
C ALA A 29 -2.00 13.38 4.15
N THR A 30 -0.91 14.14 4.00
CA THR A 30 -0.92 15.58 3.72
C THR A 30 -0.43 15.92 2.32
N SER A 31 0.50 15.14 1.76
CA SER A 31 1.09 15.41 0.44
C SER A 31 0.37 14.74 -0.73
N PHE A 32 -0.46 13.71 -0.48
CA PHE A 32 -1.14 12.97 -1.53
C PHE A 32 -2.54 13.54 -1.80
N GLU A 33 -2.66 14.30 -2.90
CA GLU A 33 -3.89 15.03 -3.24
C GLU A 33 -5.12 14.13 -3.35
N GLU A 34 -5.01 12.96 -4.01
CA GLU A 34 -6.14 12.04 -4.16
C GLU A 34 -6.69 11.53 -2.82
N LEU A 35 -5.81 11.35 -1.83
CA LEU A 35 -6.17 10.95 -0.47
C LEU A 35 -6.75 12.13 0.33
N ALA A 36 -6.20 13.33 0.13
CA ALA A 36 -6.71 14.57 0.73
C ALA A 36 -8.11 14.95 0.23
N GLN A 37 -8.46 14.59 -1.01
CA GLN A 37 -9.80 14.77 -1.58
C GLN A 37 -10.77 13.62 -1.26
N ALA A 38 -10.27 12.51 -0.71
CA ALA A 38 -11.10 11.37 -0.36
C ALA A 38 -11.98 11.67 0.88
N PRO A 39 -13.22 11.14 0.94
CA PRO A 39 -14.05 11.22 2.15
C PRO A 39 -13.34 10.62 3.37
N PRO A 40 -13.60 11.10 4.60
CA PRO A 40 -12.88 10.66 5.80
C PRO A 40 -12.81 9.15 5.97
N ALA A 41 -13.95 8.45 5.86
CA ALA A 41 -13.98 6.99 5.99
C ALA A 41 -13.13 6.25 4.93
N THR A 42 -13.01 6.81 3.72
CA THR A 42 -12.16 6.26 2.65
C THR A 42 -10.69 6.49 2.96
N ARG A 43 -10.35 7.70 3.44
CA ARG A 43 -8.99 8.06 3.85
C ARG A 43 -8.52 7.19 5.01
N ASP A 44 -9.33 7.06 6.06
CA ASP A 44 -9.01 6.26 7.24
C ASP A 44 -8.78 4.79 6.87
N PHE A 45 -9.64 4.26 5.99
CA PHE A 45 -9.49 2.90 5.50
C PHE A 45 -8.22 2.71 4.65
N ALA A 46 -7.89 3.64 3.76
CA ALA A 46 -6.66 3.60 2.96
C ALA A 46 -5.41 3.68 3.84
N MET A 47 -5.36 4.65 4.76
CA MET A 47 -4.25 4.83 5.72
C MET A 47 -4.05 3.60 6.59
N SER A 48 -5.14 3.02 7.11
CA SER A 48 -5.07 1.81 7.93
C SER A 48 -4.50 0.63 7.15
N LEU A 49 -4.86 0.47 5.87
CA LEU A 49 -4.33 -0.60 5.03
C LEU A 49 -2.85 -0.39 4.74
N ALA A 50 -2.46 0.80 4.25
CA ALA A 50 -1.08 1.09 3.88
C ALA A 50 -0.13 0.93 5.09
N ARG A 51 -0.49 1.50 6.25
CA ARG A 51 0.27 1.33 7.50
C ARG A 51 0.38 -0.14 7.90
N GLY A 52 -0.74 -0.87 7.83
CA GLY A 52 -0.79 -2.28 8.22
C GLY A 52 0.08 -3.17 7.34
N VAL A 53 0.16 -2.89 6.04
CA VAL A 53 1.05 -3.59 5.10
C VAL A 53 2.50 -3.26 5.39
N ILE A 54 2.87 -1.98 5.47
CA ILE A 54 4.26 -1.56 5.74
C ILE A 54 4.78 -2.13 7.07
N ALA A 55 3.97 -2.07 8.13
CA ALA A 55 4.35 -2.60 9.44
C ALA A 55 4.54 -4.13 9.45
N LYS A 56 3.96 -4.85 8.48
CA LYS A 56 4.02 -6.31 8.37
C LYS A 56 4.80 -6.79 7.15
N LEU A 57 5.44 -5.89 6.41
CA LEU A 57 6.09 -6.21 5.13
C LEU A 57 7.03 -7.43 5.25
N PRO A 58 7.90 -7.55 6.28
CA PRO A 58 8.76 -8.71 6.40
C PRO A 58 8.02 -10.04 6.60
N ASP A 59 6.91 -10.06 7.36
CA ASP A 59 6.07 -11.26 7.56
C ASP A 59 5.28 -11.61 6.30
N LEU A 60 4.76 -10.59 5.60
CA LEU A 60 4.05 -10.77 4.34
C LEU A 60 4.98 -11.31 3.25
N ASP A 61 6.17 -10.73 3.09
CA ASP A 61 7.17 -11.16 2.12
C ASP A 61 7.64 -12.58 2.40
N SER A 62 7.86 -12.95 3.67
CA SER A 62 8.21 -14.32 4.05
C SER A 62 7.13 -15.31 3.61
N ARG A 63 5.85 -15.01 3.88
CA ARG A 63 4.73 -15.87 3.50
C ARG A 63 4.53 -15.97 2.00
N LEU A 64 4.82 -14.89 1.27
CA LEU A 64 4.79 -14.89 -0.19
C LEU A 64 5.89 -15.79 -0.75
N LEU A 65 7.13 -15.69 -0.23
CA LEU A 65 8.25 -16.54 -0.62
C LEU A 65 8.02 -18.02 -0.32
N ASP A 66 7.39 -18.34 0.80
CA ASP A 66 7.03 -19.72 1.17
C ASP A 66 6.09 -20.39 0.14
N GLN A 67 5.35 -19.60 -0.63
CA GLN A 67 4.41 -20.08 -1.65
C GLN A 67 4.92 -19.88 -3.08
N ALA A 68 6.05 -19.18 -3.27
CA ALA A 68 6.57 -18.79 -4.56
C ALA A 68 7.74 -19.70 -4.95
N ASP A 69 7.43 -20.89 -5.47
CA ASP A 69 8.46 -21.84 -5.93
C ASP A 69 9.34 -21.22 -7.01
N ASN A 70 10.65 -21.10 -6.72
CA ASN A 70 11.67 -20.55 -7.63
C ASN A 70 11.45 -19.09 -8.07
N TRP A 71 10.58 -18.32 -7.40
CA TRP A 71 10.40 -16.89 -7.69
C TRP A 71 11.00 -16.01 -6.60
N ARG A 72 11.53 -14.85 -7.02
CA ARG A 72 12.08 -13.83 -6.14
C ARG A 72 11.15 -12.63 -6.17
N ILE A 73 10.75 -12.12 -5.01
CA ILE A 73 9.82 -10.97 -4.88
C ILE A 73 10.35 -9.74 -5.63
N GLU A 74 11.68 -9.56 -5.67
CA GLU A 74 12.32 -8.43 -6.36
C GLU A 74 12.17 -8.49 -7.89
N ARG A 75 11.73 -9.63 -8.45
CA ARG A 75 11.44 -9.78 -9.89
C ARG A 75 9.99 -9.46 -10.26
N MET A 76 9.11 -9.27 -9.28
CA MET A 76 7.73 -8.85 -9.53
C MET A 76 7.70 -7.38 -9.91
N ALA A 77 6.80 -7.01 -10.84
CA ALA A 77 6.55 -5.59 -11.09
C ALA A 77 6.06 -4.93 -9.80
N ALA A 78 6.40 -3.66 -9.59
CA ALA A 78 6.04 -2.93 -8.36
C ALA A 78 4.53 -2.86 -8.08
N VAL A 79 3.68 -3.08 -9.09
CA VAL A 79 2.22 -3.15 -8.93
C VAL A 79 1.75 -4.56 -8.55
N ASP A 80 2.49 -5.60 -8.97
CA ASP A 80 2.16 -7.01 -8.70
C ASP A 80 2.66 -7.46 -7.33
N ARG A 81 3.75 -6.87 -6.85
CA ARG A 81 4.30 -7.07 -5.50
C ARG A 81 3.43 -6.39 -4.45
#